data_AF-A0A1Q7VS15-F1
#
_entry.id   AF-A0A1Q7VS15-F1
#
_cell.length_a   1.000
_cell.length_b   1.000
_cell.length_c   1.000
_cell.angle_alpha   90.00
_cell.angle_beta   90.00
_cell.angle_gamma   90.00
#
_symmetry.space_group_name_H-M   'P 1'
#
loop_
_entity.id
_entity.type
_entity.pdbx_description
1 polymer ?
#
loop_
_entity_poly.entity_id
_entity_poly.type
_entity_poly.pdbx_seq_one_letter_code
_entity_poly.pdbx_strand_id
1 'polypeptide(L)'
;MGTGTDVAIEAGDLTLVRADLLAAVDAIRLSRATLRTIKGNLFWAFAYNVAAVPLAAAGLVGPELAAAAMALSSVFVVTNSLRLFRFGR
;
A
#
# COMPACT_ATOMS: atom_id res chain seq x y z
N MET A 1 12.24 22.14 -1.79
CA MET A 1 12.00 22.96 -3.00
C MET A 1 13.13 22.68 -3.96
N GLY A 2 12.85 22.39 -5.24
CA GLY A 2 13.86 22.06 -6.25
C GLY A 2 14.75 23.23 -6.65
N THR A 3 14.43 24.42 -6.14
CA THR A 3 15.26 25.65 -6.19
C THR A 3 15.96 25.95 -4.86
N GLY A 4 15.86 25.05 -3.87
CA GLY A 4 16.58 25.16 -2.61
C GLY A 4 18.06 24.83 -2.80
N THR A 5 18.90 25.20 -1.84
CA THR A 5 20.32 24.82 -1.84
C THR A 5 20.47 23.30 -1.89
N ASP A 6 21.53 22.79 -2.53
CA ASP A 6 21.75 21.33 -2.63
C ASP A 6 21.77 20.64 -1.26
N VAL A 7 22.30 21.34 -0.24
CA VAL A 7 22.27 20.89 1.17
C VAL A 7 20.84 20.72 1.68
N ALA A 8 19.91 21.60 1.31
CA ALA A 8 18.50 21.49 1.69
C ALA A 8 17.76 20.40 0.91
N ILE A 9 18.25 20.00 -0.28
CA ILE A 9 17.70 18.91 -1.07
C ILE A 9 18.18 17.56 -0.53
N GLU A 10 19.47 17.42 -0.21
CA GLU A 10 20.08 16.20 0.36
C GLU A 10 19.57 15.89 1.77
N ALA A 11 19.32 16.93 2.59
CA ALA A 11 18.86 16.74 3.96
C ALA A 11 17.36 16.41 4.10
N GLY A 12 16.57 16.56 3.02
CA GLY A 12 15.12 16.41 3.07
C GLY A 12 14.63 15.04 2.58
N ASP A 13 13.68 14.42 3.30
CA ASP A 13 13.04 13.16 2.89
C ASP A 13 12.14 13.31 1.64
N LEU A 14 11.75 14.55 1.31
CA LEU A 14 10.86 14.84 0.19
C LEU A 14 11.22 16.17 -0.48
N THR A 15 11.55 16.12 -1.77
CA THR A 15 11.92 17.31 -2.55
C THR A 15 10.80 17.69 -3.52
N LEU A 16 10.24 18.89 -3.31
CA LEU A 16 9.25 19.48 -4.21
C LEU A 16 9.93 20.05 -5.45
N VAL A 17 9.88 19.33 -6.58
CA VAL A 17 10.57 19.70 -7.83
C VAL A 17 10.00 20.97 -8.47
N ARG A 18 8.70 21.23 -8.30
CA ARG A 18 8.04 22.48 -8.76
C ARG A 18 8.01 23.51 -7.64
N ALA A 19 8.08 24.79 -8.00
CA ALA A 19 7.94 25.94 -7.08
C ALA A 19 6.48 26.19 -6.65
N ASP A 20 5.73 25.12 -6.42
CA ASP A 20 4.35 25.14 -5.96
C ASP A 20 4.26 24.57 -4.54
N LEU A 21 3.89 25.41 -3.58
CA LEU A 21 3.73 25.01 -2.18
C LEU A 21 2.55 24.06 -1.97
N LEU A 22 1.53 24.10 -2.85
CA LEU A 22 0.38 23.21 -2.77
C LEU A 22 0.77 21.75 -3.06
N ALA A 23 1.87 21.52 -3.77
CA ALA A 23 2.41 20.18 -3.96
C ALA A 23 2.79 19.49 -2.63
N ALA A 24 3.11 20.24 -1.57
CA ALA A 24 3.31 19.70 -0.23
C ALA A 24 2.01 19.13 0.35
N VAL A 25 0.89 19.83 0.13
CA VAL A 25 -0.44 19.41 0.58
C VAL A 25 -0.86 18.15 -0.16
N ASP A 26 -0.63 18.08 -1.47
CA ASP A 26 -0.91 16.89 -2.27
C ASP A 26 -0.07 15.68 -1.84
N ALA A 27 1.21 15.88 -1.52
CA ALA A 27 2.07 14.83 -0.98
C ALA A 27 1.52 14.26 0.34
N ILE A 28 1.05 15.12 1.26
CA ILE A 28 0.41 14.68 2.52
C ILE A 28 -0.90 13.93 2.24
N ARG A 29 -1.75 14.41 1.32
CA ARG A 29 -3.00 13.74 0.98
C ARG A 29 -2.75 12.38 0.33
N LEU A 30 -1.75 12.28 -0.55
CA LEU A 30 -1.31 11.03 -1.15
C LEU A 30 -0.81 10.06 -0.08
N SER A 31 0.08 10.50 0.82
CA SER A 31 0.59 9.67 1.93
C SER A 31 -0.54 9.08 2.78
N ARG A 32 -1.55 9.89 3.13
CA ARG A 32 -2.72 9.41 3.88
C ARG A 32 -3.55 8.38 3.07
N ALA A 33 -3.70 8.58 1.77
CA ALA A 33 -4.38 7.63 0.90
C ALA A 33 -3.59 6.31 0.79
N THR A 34 -2.28 6.37 0.63
CA THR A 34 -1.37 5.21 0.66
C THR A 34 -1.50 4.44 1.96
N LEU A 35 -1.43 5.12 3.11
CA LEU A 35 -1.58 4.49 4.42
C LEU A 35 -2.94 3.80 4.59
N ARG A 36 -4.02 4.39 4.06
CA ARG A 36 -5.35 3.76 4.08
C ARG A 36 -5.35 2.47 3.26
N THR A 37 -4.75 2.48 2.07
CA THR A 37 -4.63 1.29 1.22
C THR A 37 -3.77 0.21 1.87
N ILE A 38 -2.63 0.58 2.47
CA ILE A 38 -1.77 -0.35 3.22
C ILE A 38 -2.54 -1.01 4.35
N LYS A 39 -3.26 -0.23 5.18
CA LYS A 39 -4.06 -0.76 6.29
C LYS A 39 -5.14 -1.73 5.79
N GLY A 40 -5.81 -1.41 4.68
CA GLY A 40 -6.80 -2.30 4.07
C GLY A 40 -6.19 -3.60 3.56
N ASN A 41 -5.06 -3.54 2.85
CA ASN A 41 -4.34 -4.72 2.38
C ASN A 41 -3.87 -5.60 3.54
N LEU A 42 -3.34 -4.98 4.60
CA LEU A 42 -2.88 -5.69 5.80
C LEU A 42 -4.04 -6.38 6.52
N PHE A 43 -5.18 -5.69 6.67
CA PHE A 43 -6.38 -6.29 7.24
C PHE A 43 -6.80 -7.55 6.49
N TRP A 44 -6.85 -7.51 5.16
CA TRP A 44 -7.22 -8.68 4.34
C TRP A 44 -6.20 -9.81 4.43
N ALA A 45 -4.90 -9.49 4.42
CA ALA A 45 -3.85 -10.48 4.58
C ALA A 45 -3.97 -11.21 5.93
N PHE A 46 -4.20 -10.48 7.03
CA PHE A 46 -4.42 -11.07 8.35
C PHE A 46 -5.74 -11.84 8.43
N ALA A 47 -6.84 -11.30 7.92
CA ALA A 47 -8.15 -11.97 7.94
C ALA A 47 -8.09 -13.34 7.26
N TYR A 48 -7.41 -13.43 6.11
CA TYR A 48 -7.18 -14.70 5.43
C TYR A 48 -6.38 -15.68 6.31
N ASN A 49 -5.25 -15.25 6.86
CA ASN A 49 -4.41 -16.13 7.70
C ASN A 49 -5.14 -16.59 8.96
N VAL A 50 -5.89 -15.69 9.61
CA VAL A 50 -6.70 -16.01 10.80
C VAL A 50 -7.79 -17.03 10.49
N ALA A 51 -8.38 -17.02 9.30
CA ALA A 51 -9.35 -18.03 8.88
C ALA A 51 -8.67 -19.34 8.42
N ALA A 52 -7.61 -19.24 7.64
CA ALA A 52 -6.95 -20.39 7.01
C ALA A 52 -6.21 -21.28 8.01
N VAL A 53 -5.54 -20.70 9.02
CA VAL A 53 -4.76 -21.48 10.00
C VAL A 53 -5.64 -22.44 10.83
N PRO A 54 -6.77 -22.01 11.44
CA PRO A 54 -7.68 -22.93 12.12
C PRO A 54 -8.29 -23.97 11.19
N LEU A 55 -8.67 -23.58 9.97
CA LEU A 55 -9.24 -24.51 9.00
C LEU A 55 -8.23 -25.58 8.56
N ALA A 56 -6.97 -25.21 8.35
CA ALA A 56 -5.88 -26.14 8.07
C ALA A 56 -5.61 -27.05 9.27
N ALA A 57 -5.59 -26.50 10.49
CA ALA A 57 -5.41 -27.29 11.71
C ALA A 57 -6.56 -28.30 11.94
N ALA A 58 -7.78 -27.96 11.51
CA ALA A 58 -8.94 -28.85 11.52
C ALA A 58 -8.94 -29.87 10.36
N GLY A 59 -7.96 -29.82 9.45
CA GLY A 59 -7.87 -30.71 8.29
C GLY A 59 -8.87 -30.41 7.17
N LEU A 60 -9.50 -29.23 7.18
CA LEU A 60 -10.57 -28.85 6.24
C LEU A 60 -10.05 -28.14 4.97
N VAL A 61 -8.79 -27.74 4.94
CA VAL A 61 -8.18 -27.02 3.81
C VAL A 61 -6.92 -27.75 3.37
N GLY A 62 -6.94 -28.25 2.13
CA GLY A 62 -5.79 -28.86 1.47
C GLY A 62 -4.76 -27.81 1.00
N PRO A 63 -3.49 -28.20 0.80
CA PRO A 63 -2.43 -27.31 0.34
C PRO A 63 -2.76 -26.57 -0.96
N GLU A 64 -3.47 -27.22 -1.88
CA GLU A 64 -3.91 -26.64 -3.16
C GLU A 64 -4.85 -25.45 -2.98
N LEU A 65 -5.84 -25.56 -2.08
CA LEU A 65 -6.78 -24.50 -1.77
C LEU A 65 -6.09 -23.33 -1.06
N ALA A 66 -5.18 -23.65 -0.14
CA ALA A 66 -4.37 -22.64 0.55
C ALA A 66 -3.49 -21.85 -0.43
N ALA A 67 -2.86 -22.53 -1.38
CA ALA A 67 -2.03 -21.89 -2.42
C ALA A 67 -2.87 -21.02 -3.37
N ALA A 68 -4.03 -21.52 -3.82
CA ALA A 68 -4.93 -20.77 -4.69
C ALA A 68 -5.41 -19.48 -4.01
N ALA A 69 -5.82 -19.56 -2.75
CA ALA A 69 -6.28 -18.38 -2.02
C ALA A 69 -5.13 -17.40 -1.70
N MET A 70 -3.91 -17.87 -1.47
CA MET A 70 -2.72 -17.00 -1.32
C MET A 70 -2.39 -16.25 -2.62
N ALA A 71 -2.52 -16.91 -3.78
CA ALA A 71 -2.35 -16.28 -5.08
C ALA A 71 -3.43 -15.21 -5.34
N LEU A 72 -4.71 -15.53 -5.07
CA LEU A 72 -5.82 -14.59 -5.18
C LEU A 72 -5.65 -13.38 -4.26
N SER A 73 -5.17 -13.58 -3.03
CA SER A 73 -4.86 -12.51 -2.10
C SER A 73 -3.80 -11.55 -2.65
N SER A 74 -2.76 -12.09 -3.30
CA SER A 74 -1.73 -11.26 -3.94
C SER A 74 -2.31 -10.39 -5.06
N VAL A 75 -3.15 -10.98 -5.92
CA VAL A 75 -3.85 -10.24 -6.99
C VAL A 75 -4.74 -9.15 -6.42
N PHE A 76 -5.49 -9.45 -5.36
CA PHE A 76 -6.33 -8.48 -4.67
C PHE A 76 -5.50 -7.30 -4.10
N VAL A 77 -4.41 -7.58 -3.39
CA VAL A 77 -3.53 -6.55 -2.81
C VAL A 77 -2.93 -5.66 -3.90
N VAL A 78 -2.45 -6.26 -5.00
CA VAL A 78 -1.88 -5.51 -6.13
C VAL A 78 -2.95 -4.63 -6.78
N THR A 79 -4.09 -5.20 -7.15
CA THR A 79 -5.18 -4.46 -7.82
C THR A 79 -5.74 -3.34 -6.92
N ASN A 80 -5.90 -3.57 -5.62
CA ASN A 80 -6.34 -2.54 -4.69
C ASN A 80 -5.28 -1.42 -4.57
N SER A 81 -3.99 -1.76 -4.59
CA SER A 81 -2.89 -0.78 -4.58
C SER A 81 -2.84 0.05 -5.86
N LEU A 82 -3.11 -0.56 -7.02
CA LEU A 82 -3.16 0.13 -8.31
C LEU A 82 -4.23 1.23 -8.36
N ARG A 83 -5.27 1.18 -7.51
CA ARG A 83 -6.27 2.27 -7.42
C ARG A 83 -5.64 3.60 -7.04
N LEU A 84 -4.50 3.60 -6.36
CA LEU A 84 -3.76 4.80 -5.99
C LEU A 84 -3.15 5.52 -7.21
N PHE A 85 -2.93 4.84 -8.35
CA PHE A 85 -2.48 5.49 -9.60
C PHE A 85 -3.50 6.46 -10.21
N ARG A 86 -4.74 6.43 -9.73
CA ARG A 86 -5.80 7.38 -10.10
C ARG A 86 -5.91 8.56 -9.13
N PHE A 87 -5.06 8.63 -8.11
CA PHE A 87 -5.06 9.72 -7.16
C PHE A 87 -4.72 11.04 -7.85
N GLY A 88 -5.61 12.03 -7.74
CA GLY A 88 -5.39 13.37 -8.31
C GLY A 88 -5.54 13.48 -9.84
N ARG A 89 -5.99 12.41 -10.52
CA ARG A 89 -6.59 12.53 -11.85
C ARG A 89 -8.01 13.10 -11.75
#